data_AF-A0A519T1Q3-F1
#
_entry.id   AF-A0A519T1Q3-F1
#
_cell.length_a   1.000
_cell.length_b   1.000
_cell.length_c   1.000
_cell.angle_alpha   90.00
_cell.angle_beta   90.00
_cell.angle_gamma   90.00
#
_symmetry.space_group_name_H-M   'P 1'
#
loop_
_entity.id
_entity.type
_entity.pdbx_description
1 polymer ?
#
loop_
_entity_poly.entity_id
_entity_poly.type
_entity_poly.pdbx_seq_one_letter_code
_entity_poly.pdbx_strand_id
1 'polypeptide(L)'
;MGLLQRGVALSDALVRVYEPDATIDWANRTLMQLGNLRMGFTSRLANPQLTAGQTLAVMGNIDRHIDSHWADYQELPRPDAAKRAQVLALHETLTALMNEMADLHNALFVDNQSRKE
;
A
#
# COMPACT_ATOMS: atom_id res chain seq x y z
N MET A 1 -11.06 -5.94 9.07
CA MET A 1 -10.52 -7.18 8.45
C MET A 1 -10.47 -7.07 6.92
N GLY A 2 -11.59 -6.81 6.22
CA GLY A 2 -11.62 -6.77 4.75
C GLY A 2 -10.64 -5.79 4.08
N LEU A 3 -10.44 -4.59 4.64
CA LEU A 3 -9.47 -3.61 4.12
C LEU A 3 -8.02 -4.12 4.19
N LEU A 4 -7.64 -4.76 5.30
CA LEU A 4 -6.29 -5.30 5.46
C LEU A 4 -6.05 -6.49 4.52
N GLN A 5 -7.05 -7.34 4.29
CA GLN A 5 -6.98 -8.44 3.31
C GLN A 5 -6.82 -7.90 1.88
N ARG A 6 -7.58 -6.84 1.52
CA ARG A 6 -7.40 -6.13 0.25
C ARG A 6 -6.00 -5.54 0.13
N GLY A 7 -5.45 -4.97 1.20
CA GLY A 7 -4.07 -4.49 1.25
C GLY A 7 -3.04 -5.58 0.93
N VAL A 8 -3.15 -6.75 1.57
CA VAL A 8 -2.28 -7.90 1.26
C VAL A 8 -2.40 -8.31 -0.22
N ALA A 9 -3.63 -8.46 -0.72
CA ALA A 9 -3.87 -8.86 -2.11
C ALA A 9 -3.31 -7.86 -3.12
N LEU A 10 -3.42 -6.55 -2.84
CA LEU A 10 -2.85 -5.49 -3.68
C LEU A 10 -1.32 -5.50 -3.67
N SER A 11 -0.71 -5.71 -2.50
CA SER A 11 0.75 -5.87 -2.43
C SER A 11 1.22 -7.09 -3.24
N ASP A 12 0.51 -8.22 -3.15
CA ASP A 12 0.83 -9.42 -3.95
C ASP A 12 0.67 -9.18 -5.45
N ALA A 13 -0.35 -8.42 -5.87
CA ALA A 13 -0.55 -8.06 -7.27
C ALA A 13 0.58 -7.17 -7.80
N LEU A 14 1.01 -6.16 -7.03
CA LEU A 14 2.13 -5.30 -7.39
C LEU A 14 3.44 -6.08 -7.45
N VAL A 15 3.69 -6.99 -6.51
CA VAL A 15 4.90 -7.86 -6.54
C VAL A 15 4.99 -8.61 -7.86
N ARG A 16 3.90 -9.22 -8.34
CA ARG A 16 3.89 -9.95 -9.62
C ARG A 16 4.21 -9.08 -10.83
N VAL A 17 3.90 -7.78 -10.76
CA VAL A 17 4.22 -6.83 -11.83
C VAL A 17 5.72 -6.51 -11.84
N TYR A 18 6.39 -6.45 -10.68
CA TYR A 18 7.82 -6.11 -10.56
C TYR A 18 8.77 -7.29 -10.55
N GLU A 19 8.31 -8.47 -10.18
CA GLU A 19 9.14 -9.68 -10.08
C GLU A 19 9.94 -10.00 -11.36
N PRO A 20 9.40 -9.82 -12.58
CA PRO A 20 10.19 -10.00 -13.81
C PRO A 20 11.39 -9.05 -13.94
N ASP A 21 11.34 -7.90 -13.29
CA ASP A 21 12.37 -6.85 -13.36
C ASP A 21 13.30 -6.88 -12.14
N ALA A 22 13.23 -7.89 -11.27
CA ALA A 22 13.93 -7.93 -9.98
C ALA A 22 15.47 -7.77 -10.07
N THR A 23 16.06 -7.97 -11.24
CA THR A 23 17.49 -7.73 -11.51
C THR A 23 17.84 -6.26 -11.69
N ILE A 24 16.85 -5.38 -11.83
CA ILE A 24 17.02 -3.93 -11.96
C ILE A 24 16.89 -3.29 -10.57
N ASP A 25 17.83 -2.43 -10.20
CA ASP A 25 17.94 -1.86 -8.86
C ASP A 25 16.66 -1.18 -8.36
N TRP A 26 15.99 -0.41 -9.23
CA TRP A 26 14.75 0.29 -8.86
C TRP A 26 13.59 -0.69 -8.61
N ALA A 27 13.48 -1.75 -9.42
CA ALA A 27 12.46 -2.79 -9.26
C ALA A 27 12.71 -3.61 -7.99
N ASN A 28 13.97 -3.91 -7.70
CA ASN A 28 14.37 -4.58 -6.46
C ASN A 28 14.02 -3.75 -5.21
N ARG A 29 14.30 -2.43 -5.23
CA ARG A 29 13.90 -1.51 -4.15
C ARG A 29 12.38 -1.47 -3.98
N THR A 30 11.65 -1.43 -5.09
CA THR A 30 10.18 -1.50 -5.09
C THR A 30 9.68 -2.78 -4.44
N LEU A 31 10.22 -3.93 -4.84
CA LEU A 31 9.86 -5.24 -4.28
C LEU A 31 10.09 -5.29 -2.76
N MET A 32 11.20 -4.72 -2.27
CA MET A 32 11.47 -4.61 -0.84
C MET A 32 10.42 -3.74 -0.12
N GLN A 33 10.04 -2.60 -0.70
CA GLN A 33 9.00 -1.73 -0.13
C GLN A 33 7.63 -2.43 -0.10
N LEU A 34 7.26 -3.13 -1.17
CA LEU A 34 6.04 -3.91 -1.25
C LEU A 34 6.02 -5.05 -0.22
N GLY A 35 7.16 -5.70 0.01
CA GLY A 35 7.34 -6.68 1.08
C GLY A 35 7.05 -6.10 2.46
N ASN A 36 7.58 -4.92 2.76
CA ASN A 36 7.34 -4.21 4.01
C ASN A 36 5.86 -3.82 4.18
N LEU A 37 5.24 -3.30 3.12
CA LEU A 37 3.82 -2.95 3.11
C LEU A 37 2.95 -4.20 3.38
N ARG A 38 3.22 -5.29 2.67
CA ARG A 38 2.54 -6.58 2.84
C ARG A 38 2.68 -7.11 4.26
N MET A 39 3.90 -7.10 4.83
CA MET A 39 4.12 -7.50 6.23
C MET A 39 3.33 -6.61 7.20
N GLY A 40 3.25 -5.31 6.93
CA GLY A 40 2.45 -4.38 7.70
C GLY A 40 0.96 -4.75 7.75
N PHE A 41 0.38 -5.12 6.60
CA PHE A 41 -1.01 -5.59 6.54
C PHE A 41 -1.18 -6.95 7.23
N THR A 42 -0.32 -7.92 6.95
CA THR A 42 -0.41 -9.28 7.52
C THR A 42 -0.26 -9.30 9.03
N SER A 43 0.67 -8.52 9.59
CA SER A 43 0.86 -8.39 11.04
C SER A 43 -0.42 -7.88 11.73
N ARG A 44 -1.13 -6.95 11.10
CA ARG A 44 -2.40 -6.40 11.62
C ARG A 44 -3.59 -7.33 11.40
N LEU A 45 -3.55 -8.20 10.39
CA LEU A 45 -4.54 -9.27 10.25
C LEU A 45 -4.40 -10.31 11.36
N ALA A 46 -3.17 -10.62 11.77
CA ALA A 46 -2.89 -11.58 12.85
C ALA A 46 -3.35 -11.07 14.23
N ASN A 47 -3.37 -9.76 14.43
CA ASN A 47 -3.91 -9.13 15.64
C ASN A 47 -4.75 -7.89 15.28
N PRO A 48 -6.06 -8.05 15.00
CA PRO A 48 -6.92 -7.03 14.39
C PRO A 48 -7.39 -5.96 15.38
N GLN A 49 -6.51 -5.46 16.24
CA GLN A 49 -6.79 -4.29 17.07
C GLN A 49 -6.60 -3.01 16.25
N LEU A 50 -7.43 -2.81 15.22
CA LEU A 50 -7.42 -1.63 14.34
C LEU A 50 -7.69 -0.35 15.15
N THR A 51 -6.66 0.20 15.80
CA THR A 51 -6.71 1.49 16.48
C THR A 51 -6.46 2.63 15.50
N ALA A 52 -6.77 3.86 15.91
CA ALA A 52 -6.42 5.06 15.16
C ALA A 52 -4.90 5.12 14.85
N GLY A 53 -4.03 4.74 15.78
CA GLY A 53 -2.58 4.68 15.54
C GLY A 53 -2.18 3.63 14.51
N GLN A 54 -2.84 2.46 14.52
CA GLN A 54 -2.54 1.41 13.55
C GLN A 54 -3.01 1.74 12.13
N THR A 55 -4.17 2.39 12.00
CA THR A 55 -4.71 2.86 10.71
C THR A 55 -3.81 3.95 10.11
N LEU A 56 -3.35 4.91 10.92
CA LEU A 56 -2.38 5.93 10.50
C LEU A 56 -1.07 5.32 9.99
N ALA A 57 -0.54 4.32 10.69
CA ALA A 57 0.69 3.64 10.27
C ALA A 57 0.52 2.85 8.94
N VAL A 58 -0.67 2.31 8.66
CA VAL A 58 -0.95 1.68 7.35
C VAL A 58 -1.02 2.74 6.27
N MET A 59 -1.73 3.85 6.50
CA MET A 59 -1.82 4.96 5.56
C MET A 59 -0.42 5.49 5.21
N GLY A 60 0.44 5.73 6.20
CA GLY A 60 1.81 6.21 5.96
C GLY A 60 2.70 5.22 5.21
N ASN A 61 2.40 3.91 5.24
CA ASN A 61 3.12 2.93 4.42
C ASN A 61 2.62 2.91 2.98
N ILE A 62 1.30 3.08 2.76
CA ILE A 62 0.72 3.19 1.42
C ILE A 62 1.22 4.47 0.75
N ASP A 63 1.15 5.60 1.46
CA ASP A 63 1.58 6.92 1.00
C ASP A 63 3.06 6.92 0.57
N ARG A 64 3.95 6.41 1.43
CA ARG A 64 5.38 6.26 1.09
C ARG A 64 5.59 5.43 -0.17
N HIS A 65 4.81 4.37 -0.38
CA HIS A 65 4.91 3.56 -1.59
C HIS A 65 4.43 4.34 -2.82
N ILE A 66 3.27 5.00 -2.76
CA ILE A 66 2.73 5.81 -3.87
C ILE A 66 3.74 6.89 -4.28
N ASP A 67 4.29 7.63 -3.32
CA ASP A 67 5.23 8.72 -3.57
C ASP A 67 6.58 8.23 -4.14
N SER A 68 7.10 7.14 -3.60
CA SER A 68 8.41 6.62 -4.03
C SER A 68 8.38 6.02 -5.43
N HIS A 69 7.20 5.67 -5.94
CA HIS A 69 7.07 4.84 -7.13
C HIS A 69 6.87 5.64 -8.42
N TRP A 70 6.66 6.96 -8.32
CA TRP A 70 6.46 7.81 -9.50
C TRP A 70 7.76 8.13 -10.25
N ALA A 71 8.92 8.01 -9.59
CA ALA A 71 10.21 8.34 -10.18
C ALA A 71 10.66 7.33 -11.26
N ASP A 72 10.13 6.11 -11.27
CA ASP A 72 10.76 4.98 -11.98
C ASP A 72 10.10 4.60 -13.32
N TYR A 73 8.92 5.13 -13.68
CA TYR A 73 8.29 4.85 -15.00
C TYR A 73 8.85 5.70 -16.14
N GLN A 74 9.54 6.78 -15.83
CA GLN A 74 10.16 7.63 -16.86
C GLN A 74 11.52 7.10 -17.28
N GLU A 75 12.13 6.20 -16.50
CA GLU A 75 13.49 5.70 -16.70
C GLU A 75 13.58 4.16 -16.67
N LEU A 76 12.93 3.49 -17.62
CA LEU A 76 13.29 2.12 -17.98
C LEU A 76 13.78 2.07 -19.43
N PRO A 77 14.80 1.26 -19.77
CA PRO A 77 15.48 1.30 -21.08
C PRO A 77 14.59 0.89 -22.26
N ARG A 78 13.37 0.40 -22.02
CA ARG A 78 12.31 0.19 -23.02
C ARG A 78 10.93 0.52 -22.43
N PRO A 79 10.10 1.33 -23.11
CA PRO A 79 8.72 1.57 -22.70
C PRO A 79 7.88 0.29 -22.80
N ASP A 80 7.20 -0.09 -21.71
CA ASP A 80 6.14 -1.11 -21.71
C ASP A 80 4.81 -0.46 -21.31
N ALA A 81 3.97 -0.19 -22.31
CA ALA A 81 2.69 0.47 -22.12
C ALA A 81 1.67 -0.39 -21.35
N ALA A 82 1.73 -1.72 -21.51
CA ALA A 82 0.80 -2.63 -20.85
C ALA A 82 1.12 -2.73 -19.36
N LYS A 83 2.41 -2.88 -19.02
CA LYS A 83 2.88 -2.85 -17.64
C LYS A 83 2.56 -1.50 -16.97
N ARG A 84 2.80 -0.39 -17.66
CA ARG A 84 2.45 0.95 -17.16
C ARG A 84 0.96 1.07 -16.83
N ALA A 85 0.08 0.60 -17.71
CA ALA A 85 -1.36 0.63 -17.46
C ALA A 85 -1.77 -0.22 -16.24
N GLN A 86 -1.18 -1.41 -16.09
CA GLN A 86 -1.45 -2.29 -14.94
C GLN A 86 -1.05 -1.63 -13.62
N VAL A 87 0.13 -1.00 -13.57
CA VAL A 87 0.56 -0.29 -12.36
C VAL A 87 -0.38 0.87 -12.06
N LEU A 88 -0.71 1.71 -13.03
CA LEU A 88 -1.59 2.86 -12.81
C LEU A 88 -2.93 2.43 -12.19
N ALA A 89 -3.53 1.35 -12.69
CA ALA A 89 -4.76 0.79 -12.13
C ALA A 89 -4.57 0.27 -10.68
N LEU A 90 -3.44 -0.37 -10.38
CA LEU A 90 -3.12 -0.83 -9.03
C LEU A 90 -2.86 0.34 -8.07
N HIS A 91 -2.23 1.43 -8.53
CA HIS A 91 -2.04 2.66 -7.77
C HIS A 91 -3.36 3.33 -7.43
N GLU A 92 -4.28 3.47 -8.40
CA GLU A 92 -5.62 3.99 -8.15
C GLU A 92 -6.33 3.17 -7.06
N THR A 93 -6.14 1.84 -7.08
CA THR A 93 -6.72 0.96 -6.07
C THR A 93 -6.06 1.13 -4.69
N LEU A 94 -4.74 1.39 -4.63
CA LEU A 94 -4.04 1.73 -3.39
C LEU A 94 -4.48 3.09 -2.82
N THR A 95 -4.66 4.10 -3.67
CA THR A 95 -5.18 5.41 -3.27
C THR A 95 -6.60 5.28 -2.72
N ALA A 96 -7.46 4.50 -3.36
CA ALA A 96 -8.80 4.21 -2.84
C ALA A 96 -8.74 3.53 -1.47
N LEU A 97 -7.86 2.52 -1.30
CA LEU A 97 -7.65 1.86 -0.02
C LEU A 97 -7.17 2.84 1.07
N MET A 98 -6.27 3.77 0.71
CA MET A 98 -5.78 4.80 1.62
C MET A 98 -6.93 5.70 2.11
N ASN A 99 -7.83 6.10 1.22
CA ASN A 99 -9.00 6.90 1.57
C ASN A 99 -9.96 6.13 2.48
N GLU A 100 -10.26 4.87 2.17
CA GLU A 100 -11.10 4.02 3.03
C GLU A 100 -10.47 3.82 4.44
N MET A 101 -9.14 3.73 4.51
CA MET A 101 -8.41 3.66 5.78
C MET A 101 -8.44 4.99 6.54
N ALA A 102 -8.45 6.13 5.83
CA ALA A 102 -8.57 7.46 6.42
C ALA A 102 -9.95 7.66 7.06
N ASP A 103 -11.02 7.24 6.38
CA ASP A 103 -12.38 7.29 6.91
C ASP A 103 -12.49 6.45 8.20
N LEU A 104 -11.91 5.25 8.19
CA LEU A 104 -11.85 4.40 9.37
C LEU A 104 -11.03 5.05 10.50
N HIS A 105 -9.88 5.65 10.18
CA HIS A 105 -9.06 6.36 11.15
C HIS A 105 -9.86 7.47 11.85
N ASN A 106 -10.54 8.31 11.06
CA ASN A 106 -11.34 9.42 11.57
C ASN A 106 -12.47 8.92 12.49
N ALA A 107 -13.18 7.86 12.09
CA ALA A 107 -14.24 7.27 12.91
C ALA A 107 -13.70 6.76 14.26
N LEU A 108 -12.56 6.07 14.26
CA LEU A 108 -11.91 5.57 15.47
C LEU A 108 -11.35 6.68 16.35
N PHE A 109 -10.88 7.77 15.74
CA PHE A 109 -10.38 8.93 16.47
C PHE A 109 -11.51 9.63 17.25
N VAL A 110 -12.65 9.86 16.59
CA VAL A 110 -13.83 10.50 17.20
C VAL A 110 -14.42 9.63 18.33
N ASP A 111 -14.56 8.32 18.13
CA ASP A 111 -15.03 7.39 19.17
C ASP A 111 -14.10 7.40 20.40
N ASN A 112 -12.78 7.43 20.19
CA ASN A 112 -11.81 7.52 21.29
C ASN A 112 -11.84 8.86 22.04
N GLN A 113 -12.22 9.97 21.40
CA GLN A 113 -12.42 11.24 22.09
C GLN A 113 -13.71 11.22 22.91
N SER A 114 -14.79 10.71 22.31
CA SER A 114 -16.12 10.64 22.95
C SER A 114 -16.15 9.76 24.20
N ARG A 115 -15.27 8.75 24.31
CA ARG A 115 -15.14 7.88 25.49
C ARG A 115 -14.29 8.47 26.62
N LYS A 116 -13.61 9.58 26.38
CA LYS A 116 -12.77 10.27 27.39
C LYS A 116 -13.52 11.41 28.09
N GLU A 117 -14.69 11.78 27.59
CA GLU A 117 -15.66 12.69 28.21
C GLU A 117 -16.65 11.93 29.09
#